data_AF-A0A9E2XDK7-F1
#
_entry.id   AF-A0A9E2XDK7-F1
#
_cell.length_a   1.000
_cell.length_b   1.000
_cell.length_c   1.000
_cell.angle_alpha   90.00
_cell.angle_beta   90.00
_cell.angle_gamma   90.00
#
_symmetry.space_group_name_H-M   'P 1'
#
loop_
_entity.id
_entity.type
_entity.pdbx_description
1 polymer ?
#
loop_
_entity_poly.entity_id
_entity_poly.type
_entity_poly.pdbx_seq_one_letter_code
_entity_poly.pdbx_strand_id
1 'polypeptide(L)'
;MLAVGQLLFKKAGLAMRGLPLRDGLMVLAQVPAFYAAIALYALSTFLWVWLLSRVTLMQAYPWVSAGVIIVPLLSALLFGERVSATYWLGAGLIVAGIVLTQYSIRP
;
A
#
# COMPACT_ATOMS: atom_id res chain seq x y z
N MET A 1 8.36 -1.95 -0.25
CA MET A 1 8.18 -2.23 1.19
C MET A 1 6.74 -1.97 1.62
N LEU A 2 6.20 -0.76 1.39
CA LEU A 2 4.80 -0.44 1.72
C LEU A 2 3.77 -1.39 1.10
N ALA A 3 3.86 -1.68 -0.20
CA ALA A 3 2.95 -2.61 -0.85
C ALA A 3 2.99 -4.02 -0.22
N VAL A 4 4.18 -4.53 0.10
CA VAL A 4 4.35 -5.83 0.79
C VAL A 4 3.73 -5.78 2.18
N GLY A 5 3.98 -4.70 2.95
CA GLY A 5 3.36 -4.48 4.25
C GLY A 5 1.84 -4.46 4.19
N GLN A 6 1.25 -3.82 3.16
CA GLN A 6 -0.20 -3.81 2.95
C GLN A 6 -0.77 -5.20 2.66
N LEU A 7 -0.05 -6.02 1.88
CA LEU A 7 -0.47 -7.40 1.62
C LEU A 7 -0.37 -8.27 2.88
N LEU A 8 0.63 -8.04 3.74
CA LEU A 8 0.73 -8.73 5.04
C LEU A 8 -0.37 -8.29 6.01
N PHE A 9 -0.71 -7.00 6.07
CA PHE A 9 -1.87 -6.53 6.82
C PHE A 9 -3.17 -7.12 6.29
N LYS A 10 -3.30 -7.27 4.97
CA LYS A 10 -4.44 -7.95 4.37
C LYS A 10 -4.53 -9.40 4.83
N LYS A 11 -3.42 -10.14 4.78
CA LYS A 11 -3.35 -11.52 5.31
C LYS A 11 -3.76 -11.58 6.78
N ALA A 12 -3.32 -10.62 7.59
CA ALA A 12 -3.68 -10.54 9.00
C ALA A 12 -5.17 -10.21 9.21
N GLY A 13 -5.72 -9.28 8.43
CA GLY A 13 -7.14 -8.93 8.47
C GLY A 13 -8.04 -10.08 8.02
N LEU A 14 -7.60 -10.89 7.06
CA LEU A 14 -8.31 -12.11 6.67
C LEU A 14 -8.38 -13.14 7.81
N ALA A 15 -7.38 -13.20 8.69
CA ALA A 15 -7.41 -14.09 9.86
C ALA A 15 -8.43 -13.65 10.93
N MET A 16 -8.78 -12.36 10.98
CA MET A 16 -9.81 -11.83 11.88
C MET A 16 -11.22 -11.85 11.29
N ARG A 17 -11.37 -12.21 10.01
CA ARG A 17 -12.61 -12.01 9.26
C ARG A 17 -13.76 -12.83 9.85
N GLY A 18 -14.84 -12.15 10.21
CA GLY A 18 -16.05 -12.78 10.75
C GLY A 18 -16.03 -13.02 12.27
N LEU A 19 -14.97 -12.61 12.97
CA LEU A 19 -14.86 -12.73 14.42
C LEU A 19 -15.34 -11.44 15.13
N PRO A 20 -15.89 -11.54 16.35
CA PRO A 20 -16.06 -10.39 17.24
C PRO A 20 -14.71 -9.71 17.51
N LEU A 21 -14.71 -8.40 17.78
CA LEU A 21 -13.47 -7.61 17.91
C LEU A 21 -12.49 -8.19 18.95
N ARG A 22 -13.00 -8.62 20.11
CA ARG A 22 -12.17 -9.21 21.17
C ARG A 22 -11.42 -10.45 20.69
N ASP A 23 -12.14 -11.37 20.07
CA ASP A 23 -11.58 -12.65 19.60
C ASP A 23 -10.66 -12.42 18.39
N GLY A 24 -11.03 -11.48 17.51
CA GLY A 24 -10.19 -11.05 16.40
C GLY A 24 -8.84 -10.48 16.88
N LEU A 25 -8.82 -9.65 17.92
CA LEU A 25 -7.58 -9.12 18.47
C LEU A 25 -6.68 -10.21 19.07
N MET A 26 -7.28 -11.20 19.73
CA MET A 26 -6.54 -12.37 20.25
C MET A 26 -5.92 -13.19 19.10
N VAL A 27 -6.67 -13.42 18.02
CA VAL A 27 -6.15 -14.10 16.83
C VAL A 27 -5.05 -13.28 16.16
N LEU A 28 -5.23 -11.96 16.01
CA LEU A 28 -4.25 -11.09 15.38
C LEU A 28 -2.90 -11.11 16.10
N ALA A 29 -2.92 -11.17 17.43
CA ALA A 29 -1.72 -11.30 18.26
C ALA A 29 -0.95 -12.61 18.01
N GLN A 30 -1.59 -13.61 17.40
CA GLN A 30 -0.96 -14.88 17.04
C GLN A 30 -0.52 -14.93 15.58
N VAL A 31 -0.77 -13.88 14.77
CA VAL A 31 -0.44 -13.86 13.33
C VAL A 31 0.96 -13.28 13.11
N PRO A 32 1.98 -14.06 12.72
CA PRO A 32 3.35 -13.54 12.53
C PRO A 32 3.43 -12.49 11.42
N ALA A 33 2.58 -12.61 10.39
CA ALA A 33 2.49 -11.65 9.30
C ALA A 33 2.11 -10.23 9.77
N PHE A 34 1.35 -10.11 10.87
CA PHE A 34 0.98 -8.82 11.43
C PHE A 34 2.20 -8.07 11.96
N TYR A 35 3.04 -8.73 12.75
CA TYR A 35 4.28 -8.15 13.27
C TYR A 35 5.27 -7.80 12.17
N ALA A 36 5.41 -8.67 11.16
CA ALA A 36 6.22 -8.38 9.98
C ALA A 36 5.69 -7.15 9.21
N ALA A 37 4.37 -7.00 9.08
CA ALA A 37 3.75 -5.84 8.46
C ALA A 37 4.07 -4.55 9.25
N ILE A 38 3.93 -4.59 10.58
CA ILE A 38 4.28 -3.46 11.47
C ILE A 38 5.75 -3.07 11.30
N ALA A 39 6.67 -4.04 11.38
CA ALA A 39 8.10 -3.78 11.26
C ALA A 39 8.46 -3.15 9.90
N LEU A 40 7.88 -3.69 8.80
CA LEU A 40 8.06 -3.11 7.46
C LEU A 40 7.51 -1.70 7.36
N TYR A 41 6.36 -1.41 7.99
CA TYR A 41 5.78 -0.08 8.00
C TYR A 41 6.62 0.90 8.82
N ALA A 42 7.07 0.51 10.01
CA ALA A 42 7.96 1.32 10.83
C ALA A 42 9.24 1.70 10.05
N LEU A 43 9.88 0.72 9.43
CA LEU A 43 11.05 0.95 8.59
C LEU A 43 10.73 1.84 7.38
N SER A 44 9.59 1.61 6.71
CA SER A 44 9.16 2.44 5.59
C SER A 44 8.92 3.88 6.01
N THR A 45 8.40 4.13 7.21
CA THR A 45 8.21 5.47 7.78
C THR A 45 9.56 6.19 7.97
N PHE A 46 10.56 5.52 8.55
CA PHE A 46 11.88 6.13 8.71
C PHE A 46 12.53 6.44 7.35
N LEU A 47 12.44 5.51 6.39
CA LEU A 47 12.94 5.73 5.03
C LEU A 47 12.19 6.86 4.33
N TRP A 48 10.89 7.00 4.56
CA TRP A 48 10.09 8.08 4.00
C TRP A 48 10.52 9.44 4.55
N VAL A 49 10.67 9.57 5.88
CA VAL A 49 11.17 10.79 6.51
C VAL A 49 12.57 11.15 5.99
N TRP A 50 13.45 10.16 5.88
CA TRP A 50 14.77 10.35 5.30
C TRP A 50 14.73 10.77 3.82
N LEU A 51 13.83 10.19 3.01
CA LEU A 51 13.66 10.59 1.62
C LEU A 51 13.19 12.05 1.52
N LEU A 52 12.20 12.45 2.34
CA LEU A 52 11.67 13.81 2.38
C LEU A 52 12.67 14.85 2.90
N SER A 53 13.74 14.42 3.58
CA SER A 53 14.86 15.32 3.89
C SER A 53 15.69 15.74 2.66
N ARG A 54 15.48 15.08 1.50
CA ARG A 54 16.29 15.26 0.28
C ARG A 54 15.48 15.72 -0.93
N VAL A 55 14.21 15.36 -0.98
CA VAL A 55 13.30 15.71 -2.08
C VAL A 55 12.04 16.35 -1.53
N THR A 56 11.39 17.17 -2.35
CA THR A 56 10.10 17.74 -1.96
C THR A 56 9.01 16.67 -1.97
N LEU A 57 7.95 16.89 -1.19
CA LEU A 57 6.78 16.01 -1.14
C LEU A 57 6.22 15.76 -2.57
N MET A 58 6.17 16.82 -3.38
CA MET A 58 5.69 16.79 -4.77
C MET A 58 6.50 15.85 -5.68
N GLN A 59 7.82 15.77 -5.49
CA GLN A 59 8.69 14.86 -6.23
C GLN A 59 8.57 13.40 -5.75
N ALA A 60 8.16 13.20 -4.50
CA ALA A 60 8.01 11.86 -3.92
C ALA A 60 6.66 11.20 -4.25
N TYR A 61 5.59 11.98 -4.45
CA TYR A 61 4.23 11.47 -4.73
C TYR A 61 4.10 10.47 -5.90
N PRO A 62 4.84 10.59 -7.03
CA PRO A 62 4.80 9.57 -8.08
C PRO A 62 5.07 8.16 -7.58
N TRP A 63 6.01 8.00 -6.65
CA TRP A 63 6.36 6.71 -6.08
C TRP A 63 5.25 6.13 -5.19
N VAL A 64 4.56 7.00 -4.45
CA VAL A 64 3.38 6.59 -3.65
C VAL A 64 2.25 6.13 -4.58
N SER A 65 2.05 6.85 -5.68
CA SER A 65 0.97 6.55 -6.63
C SER A 65 1.14 5.24 -7.38
N ALA A 66 2.37 4.77 -7.57
CA ALA A 66 2.62 3.44 -8.10
C ALA A 66 1.92 2.35 -7.25
N GLY A 67 1.71 2.61 -5.95
CA GLY A 67 0.94 1.74 -5.07
C GLY A 67 -0.50 1.52 -5.52
N VAL A 68 -1.13 2.49 -6.20
CA VAL A 68 -2.50 2.38 -6.75
C VAL A 68 -2.58 1.29 -7.83
N ILE A 69 -1.47 0.95 -8.48
CA ILE A 69 -1.41 -0.15 -9.45
C ILE A 69 -0.87 -1.41 -8.80
N ILE A 70 0.27 -1.29 -8.10
CA ILE A 70 1.02 -2.43 -7.57
C ILE A 70 0.21 -3.18 -6.52
N VAL A 71 -0.48 -2.49 -5.61
CA VAL A 71 -1.15 -3.14 -4.48
C VAL A 71 -2.36 -3.95 -4.94
N PRO A 72 -3.29 -3.42 -5.76
CA PRO A 72 -4.39 -4.22 -6.30
C PRO A 72 -3.91 -5.34 -7.22
N LEU A 73 -2.87 -5.11 -8.01
CA LEU A 73 -2.30 -6.15 -8.88
C LEU A 73 -1.79 -7.33 -8.06
N LEU A 74 -0.93 -7.07 -7.07
CA LEU A 74 -0.42 -8.10 -6.18
C LEU A 74 -1.54 -8.71 -5.34
N SER A 75 -2.55 -7.93 -4.95
CA SER A 75 -3.70 -8.43 -4.21
C SER A 75 -4.53 -9.41 -5.05
N ALA A 76 -4.77 -9.10 -6.33
CA ALA A 76 -5.46 -9.97 -7.27
C ALA A 76 -4.69 -11.28 -7.49
N LEU A 77 -3.36 -11.20 -7.65
CA LEU A 77 -2.50 -12.37 -7.86
C LEU A 77 -2.38 -13.28 -6.64
N LEU A 78 -2.22 -12.70 -5.44
CA LEU A 78 -1.93 -13.46 -4.21
C LEU A 78 -3.19 -13.90 -3.45
N PHE A 79 -4.27 -13.12 -3.53
CA PHE A 79 -5.52 -13.39 -2.80
C PHE A 79 -6.69 -13.73 -3.72
N GLY A 80 -6.48 -13.78 -5.04
CA GLY A 80 -7.51 -14.16 -6.02
C GLY A 80 -8.64 -13.14 -6.16
N GLU A 81 -8.41 -11.90 -5.74
CA GLU A 81 -9.43 -10.87 -5.79
C GLU A 81 -9.67 -10.36 -7.21
N ARG A 82 -10.94 -10.14 -7.52
CA ARG A 82 -11.34 -9.53 -8.79
C ARG A 82 -11.31 -8.02 -8.66
N VAL A 83 -10.37 -7.39 -9.34
CA VAL A 83 -10.31 -5.93 -9.50
C VAL A 83 -11.10 -5.58 -10.77
N SER A 84 -12.08 -4.68 -10.63
CA SER A 84 -12.95 -4.32 -11.76
C SER A 84 -12.19 -3.58 -12.87
N ALA A 85 -12.67 -3.69 -14.11
CA ALA A 85 -12.11 -2.93 -15.22
C ALA A 85 -12.22 -1.40 -14.98
N THR A 86 -13.28 -0.95 -14.31
CA THR A 86 -13.46 0.45 -13.92
C THR A 86 -12.38 0.96 -12.96
N TYR A 87 -11.91 0.10 -12.04
CA TYR A 87 -10.80 0.44 -11.16
C TYR A 87 -9.52 0.70 -11.97
N TRP A 88 -9.21 -0.18 -12.94
CA TRP A 88 -8.02 -0.03 -13.78
C TRP A 88 -8.07 1.22 -14.66
N LEU A 89 -9.25 1.58 -15.18
CA LEU A 89 -9.45 2.85 -15.87
C LEU A 89 -9.17 4.04 -14.94
N GLY A 90 -9.72 4.03 -13.73
CA GLY A 90 -9.47 5.08 -12.73
C GLY A 90 -7.99 5.15 -12.31
N ALA A 91 -7.33 4.02 -12.12
CA ALA A 91 -5.90 3.95 -11.83
C ALA A 91 -5.06 4.56 -12.97
N GLY A 92 -5.43 4.30 -14.23
CA GLY A 92 -4.83 4.94 -15.40
C GLY A 92 -4.97 6.45 -15.38
N LEU A 93 -6.15 6.98 -15.03
CA LEU A 93 -6.38 8.41 -14.89
C LEU A 93 -5.55 9.05 -13.77
N ILE A 94 -5.40 8.35 -12.63
CA ILE A 94 -4.56 8.82 -11.52
C ILE A 94 -3.09 8.92 -11.98
N VAL A 95 -2.58 7.89 -12.66
CA VAL A 95 -1.22 7.90 -13.19
C VAL A 95 -1.04 9.02 -14.22
N ALA A 96 -1.98 9.19 -15.15
CA ALA A 96 -1.93 10.26 -16.14
C ALA A 96 -1.90 11.65 -15.48
N GLY A 97 -2.75 11.88 -14.47
CA GLY A 97 -2.77 13.12 -13.70
C GLY A 97 -1.46 13.39 -12.98
N ILE A 98 -0.84 12.36 -12.40
CA ILE A 98 0.46 12.49 -11.73
C ILE A 98 1.59 12.75 -12.71
N VAL A 99 1.60 12.07 -13.85
CA VAL A 99 2.57 12.33 -14.91
C VAL A 99 2.47 13.81 -15.35
N LEU A 100 1.26 14.32 -15.53
CA LEU A 100 1.03 15.73 -15.85
C LEU A 100 1.57 16.68 -14.77
N THR A 101 1.34 16.41 -13.49
CA THR A 101 1.89 17.24 -12.40
C THR A 101 3.41 17.18 -12.31
N GLN A 102 4.03 16.05 -12.68
CA GLN A 102 5.49 15.96 -12.72
C GLN A 102 6.08 16.76 -13.88
N TYR A 103 5.40 16.85 -15.02
CA TYR A 103 5.85 17.71 -16.13
C TYR A 103 5.86 19.19 -15.73
N SER A 104 4.91 19.66 -14.91
CA SER A 104 4.91 21.06 -14.45
C SER A 104 6.00 21.39 -13.41
N ILE A 105 6.64 20.37 -12.82
CA ILE A 105 7.72 20.54 -11.82
C ILE A 105 9.11 20.51 -12.49
N ARG A 106 9.21 20.07 -13.75
CA ARG A 106 10.47 20.12 -14.50
C ARG A 106 10.78 21.58 -14.86
N PRO A 107 11.98 22.09 -14.57
CA PRO A 107 12.38 23.46 -14.91
C PRO A 107 12.45 23.68 -16.42
#